data_AF-A0A942T126-F1
#
_entry.id   AF-A0A942T126-F1
#
_cell.length_a   1.000
_cell.length_b   1.000
_cell.length_c   1.000
_cell.angle_alpha   90.00
_cell.angle_beta   90.00
_cell.angle_gamma   90.00
#
_symmetry.space_group_name_H-M   'P 1'
#
loop_
_entity.id
_entity.type
_entity.pdbx_description
1 polymer ?
#
loop_
_entity_poly.entity_id
_entity_poly.type
_entity_poly.pdbx_seq_one_letter_code
_entity_poly.pdbx_strand_id
1 'polypeptide(L)'
;MPPVPVPAGLGPAVGSWDGFTVATTRADQPLERITAGGLGFRGRGGVTVHDTGLVLHHAGTPDRWIAADAVRGADRATTAIDRVVEPGGLVRLRWTATGAAGATDLDTYFRFPEGGGAARSALQGLTTKHEHPQTAGEGTN
;
A
#
# COMPACT_ATOMS: atom_id res chain seq x y z
N MET A 1 14.87 -1.49 -0.56
CA MET A 1 14.23 -1.02 0.67
C MET A 1 13.81 -2.24 1.50
N PRO A 2 14.42 -2.47 2.68
CA PRO A 2 14.05 -3.62 3.51
C PRO A 2 12.58 -3.55 3.97
N PRO A 3 11.95 -4.69 4.33
CA PRO A 3 10.66 -4.69 5.01
C PRO A 3 10.75 -3.92 6.33
N VAL A 4 9.81 -3.01 6.55
CA VAL A 4 9.60 -2.41 7.87
C VAL A 4 8.82 -3.44 8.68
N PRO A 5 9.32 -3.87 9.85
CA PRO A 5 8.62 -4.84 10.69
C PRO A 5 7.24 -4.34 11.12
N VAL A 6 6.31 -5.26 11.31
CA VAL A 6 5.00 -4.96 11.89
C VAL A 6 5.16 -4.56 13.36
N PRO A 7 4.71 -3.36 13.77
CA PRO A 7 4.76 -2.94 15.17
C PRO A 7 3.96 -3.88 16.08
N ALA A 8 4.42 -4.06 17.31
CA ALA A 8 3.61 -4.70 18.33
C ALA A 8 2.48 -3.76 18.80
N GLY A 9 1.35 -4.33 19.25
CA GLY A 9 0.27 -3.55 19.85
C GLY A 9 -0.52 -2.69 18.86
N LEU A 10 -0.67 -3.13 17.61
CA LEU A 10 -1.59 -2.49 16.68
C LEU A 10 -3.01 -2.46 17.28
N GLY A 11 -3.69 -1.34 17.13
CA GLY A 11 -5.11 -1.22 17.46
C GLY A 11 -5.97 -2.19 16.63
N PRO A 12 -7.29 -2.24 16.90
CA PRO A 12 -8.18 -3.13 16.16
C PRO A 12 -8.07 -2.91 14.64
N ALA A 13 -8.14 -4.02 13.89
CA ALA A 13 -8.18 -3.94 12.44
C ALA A 13 -9.52 -3.32 12.00
N VAL A 14 -9.45 -2.33 11.11
CA VAL A 14 -10.58 -1.80 10.36
C VAL A 14 -11.13 -2.87 9.40
N GLY A 15 -10.23 -3.69 8.85
CA GLY A 15 -10.57 -4.87 8.08
C GLY A 15 -9.33 -5.58 7.53
N SER A 16 -9.53 -6.79 7.05
CA SER A 16 -8.49 -7.61 6.41
C SER A 16 -9.03 -8.24 5.13
N TRP A 17 -8.23 -8.21 4.08
CA TRP A 17 -8.61 -8.71 2.76
C TRP A 17 -7.47 -9.52 2.15
N ASP A 18 -7.73 -10.78 1.87
CA ASP A 18 -6.84 -11.68 1.15
C ASP A 18 -7.10 -11.67 -0.34
N GLY A 19 -6.05 -11.90 -1.12
CA GLY A 19 -6.11 -11.98 -2.57
C GLY A 19 -4.74 -12.25 -3.17
N PHE A 20 -4.42 -11.51 -4.23
CA PHE A 20 -3.14 -11.60 -4.92
C PHE A 20 -2.47 -10.24 -5.01
N THR A 21 -1.19 -10.16 -4.64
CA THR A 21 -0.31 -9.08 -5.08
C THR A 21 0.09 -9.38 -6.53
N VAL A 22 -0.31 -8.51 -7.44
CA VAL A 22 -0.04 -8.67 -8.88
C VAL A 22 1.35 -8.13 -9.23
N ALA A 23 1.66 -6.96 -8.70
CA ALA A 23 2.86 -6.21 -9.01
C ALA A 23 3.11 -5.10 -7.98
N THR A 24 4.36 -4.70 -7.83
CA THR A 24 4.74 -3.38 -7.31
C THR A 24 5.62 -2.68 -8.33
N THR A 25 5.34 -1.41 -8.60
CA THR A 25 6.09 -0.58 -9.56
C THR A 25 6.52 0.73 -8.90
N ARG A 26 7.43 1.48 -9.53
CA ARG A 26 7.53 2.91 -9.25
C ARG A 26 6.19 3.58 -9.54
N ALA A 27 5.85 4.59 -8.75
CA ALA A 27 4.63 5.36 -8.96
C ALA A 27 4.63 5.98 -10.38
N ASP A 28 3.47 5.91 -11.03
CA ASP A 28 3.23 6.44 -12.39
C ASP A 28 4.13 5.84 -13.49
N GLN A 29 4.88 4.79 -13.18
CA GLN A 29 5.75 4.07 -14.10
C GLN A 29 5.39 2.58 -14.07
N PRO A 30 4.25 2.18 -14.66
CA PRO A 30 3.71 0.83 -14.55
C PRO A 30 4.58 -0.25 -15.19
N LEU A 31 5.61 0.09 -15.97
CA LEU A 31 6.58 -0.86 -16.53
C LEU A 31 7.82 -1.04 -15.63
N GLU A 32 8.07 -0.09 -14.72
CA GLU A 32 9.21 -0.08 -13.82
C GLU A 32 8.93 -0.94 -12.59
N ARG A 33 9.00 -2.26 -12.77
CA ARG A 33 8.76 -3.24 -11.71
C ARG A 33 9.82 -3.16 -10.62
N ILE A 34 9.37 -3.14 -9.36
CA ILE A 34 10.24 -3.34 -8.21
C ILE A 34 10.40 -4.83 -7.96
N THR A 35 11.62 -5.36 -8.12
CA THR A 35 11.93 -6.77 -7.88
C THR A 35 12.59 -7.03 -6.52
N ALA A 36 13.11 -5.98 -5.89
CA ALA A 36 13.83 -6.07 -4.61
C ALA A 36 12.89 -6.05 -3.39
N GLY A 37 13.41 -6.45 -2.23
CA GLY A 37 12.75 -6.25 -0.93
C GLY A 37 11.43 -7.02 -0.75
N GLY A 38 11.27 -8.15 -1.44
CA GLY A 38 10.09 -9.01 -1.38
C GLY A 38 8.91 -8.56 -2.26
N LEU A 39 9.04 -7.45 -2.99
CA LEU A 39 7.93 -6.86 -3.77
C LEU A 39 7.83 -7.38 -5.22
N GLY A 40 8.81 -8.19 -5.62
CA GLY A 40 8.97 -8.63 -7.01
C GLY A 40 8.07 -9.77 -7.44
N PHE A 41 7.56 -10.58 -6.52
CA PHE A 41 6.81 -11.79 -6.87
C PHE A 41 5.33 -11.47 -7.08
N ARG A 42 4.72 -12.17 -8.05
CA ARG A 42 3.26 -12.28 -8.08
C ARG A 42 2.89 -13.45 -7.17
N GLY A 43 1.87 -13.30 -6.34
CA GLY A 43 1.53 -14.36 -5.41
C GLY A 43 0.34 -14.03 -4.55
N ARG A 44 -0.02 -14.97 -3.68
CA ARG A 44 -1.01 -14.73 -2.63
C ARG A 44 -0.51 -13.57 -1.77
N GLY A 45 -1.41 -12.70 -1.38
CA GLY A 45 -1.09 -11.53 -0.58
C GLY A 45 -2.37 -10.82 -0.17
N GLY A 46 -2.25 -9.65 0.41
CA GLY A 46 -3.40 -8.94 0.93
C GLY A 46 -3.01 -7.77 1.80
N VAL A 47 -4.00 -7.17 2.44
CA VAL A 47 -3.78 -6.08 3.38
C VAL A 47 -4.64 -6.27 4.62
N THR A 48 -4.06 -5.97 5.78
CA THR A 48 -4.81 -5.73 7.01
C THR A 48 -4.68 -4.25 7.37
N VAL A 49 -5.79 -3.54 7.39
CA VAL A 49 -5.84 -2.09 7.61
C VAL A 49 -6.17 -1.82 9.08
N HIS A 50 -5.40 -0.92 9.68
CA HIS A 50 -5.59 -0.37 11.02
C HIS A 50 -5.73 1.14 10.93
N ASP A 51 -6.13 1.82 12.00
CA ASP A 51 -6.27 3.28 11.95
C ASP A 51 -4.94 4.02 11.75
N THR A 52 -3.81 3.42 12.12
CA THR A 52 -2.47 4.02 12.06
C THR A 52 -1.66 3.61 10.83
N GLY A 53 -2.20 2.75 9.97
CA GLY A 53 -1.48 2.20 8.81
C GLY A 53 -2.02 0.85 8.40
N LEU A 54 -1.23 0.11 7.62
CA LEU A 54 -1.60 -1.22 7.16
C LEU A 54 -0.43 -2.20 7.20
N VAL A 55 -0.79 -3.46 7.37
CA VAL A 55 0.10 -4.60 7.14
C VAL A 55 -0.10 -5.06 5.70
N LEU A 56 0.99 -5.09 4.93
CA LEU A 56 1.05 -5.67 3.61
C LEU A 56 1.50 -7.13 3.73
N HIS A 57 0.62 -8.04 3.31
CA HIS A 57 0.90 -9.47 3.26
C HIS A 57 1.36 -9.87 1.87
N HIS A 58 2.43 -10.65 1.80
CA HIS A 58 2.90 -11.23 0.56
C HIS A 58 3.52 -12.60 0.81
N ALA A 59 2.93 -13.64 0.21
CA ALA A 59 3.30 -15.02 0.47
C ALA A 59 4.78 -15.28 0.13
N GLY A 60 5.46 -16.00 1.02
CA GLY A 60 6.89 -16.29 0.88
C GLY A 60 7.80 -15.12 1.30
N THR A 61 7.23 -14.03 1.82
CA THR A 61 8.01 -12.91 2.37
C THR A 61 7.45 -12.48 3.73
N PRO A 62 8.28 -11.89 4.60
CA PRO A 62 7.79 -11.31 5.85
C PRO A 62 6.76 -10.20 5.58
N ASP A 63 5.75 -10.14 6.44
CA ASP A 63 4.80 -9.03 6.43
C ASP A 63 5.51 -7.69 6.62
N ARG A 64 4.98 -6.67 5.94
CA ARG A 64 5.53 -5.32 5.96
C ARG A 64 4.53 -4.33 6.53
N TRP A 65 4.98 -3.48 7.43
CA TRP A 65 4.23 -2.31 7.85
C TRP A 65 4.36 -1.16 6.86
N ILE A 66 3.23 -0.49 6.57
CA ILE A 66 3.17 0.79 5.89
C ILE A 66 2.37 1.72 6.79
N ALA A 67 3.05 2.68 7.43
CA ALA A 67 2.42 3.70 8.26
C ALA A 67 1.46 4.55 7.41
N ALA A 68 0.38 5.05 8.00
CA ALA A 68 -0.60 5.81 7.25
C ALA A 68 -0.05 7.14 6.69
N ASP A 69 0.96 7.77 7.32
CA ASP A 69 1.74 8.89 6.74
C ASP A 69 2.49 8.53 5.44
N ALA A 70 2.81 7.25 5.27
CA ALA A 70 3.44 6.75 4.05
C ALA A 70 2.43 6.41 2.97
N VAL A 71 1.13 6.37 3.26
CA VAL A 71 0.08 6.10 2.28
C VAL A 71 -0.26 7.39 1.55
N ARG A 72 -0.29 7.33 0.22
CA ARG A 72 -0.54 8.48 -0.66
C ARG A 72 -1.85 8.39 -1.44
N GLY A 73 -2.51 7.25 -1.38
CA GLY A 73 -3.83 7.06 -1.95
C GLY A 73 -4.12 5.61 -2.29
N ALA A 74 -5.39 5.33 -2.56
CA ALA A 74 -5.81 4.08 -3.17
C ALA A 74 -6.92 4.30 -4.18
N ASP A 75 -6.87 3.59 -5.30
CA ASP A 75 -7.79 3.77 -6.42
C ASP A 75 -8.00 2.45 -7.18
N ARG A 76 -8.90 2.50 -8.17
CA ARG A 76 -9.11 1.37 -9.09
C ARG A 76 -8.10 1.48 -10.22
N ALA A 77 -7.41 0.39 -10.49
CA ALA A 77 -6.59 0.26 -11.68
C ALA A 77 -7.22 -0.74 -12.66
N THR A 78 -7.07 -0.46 -13.95
CA THR A 78 -7.48 -1.37 -15.03
C THR A 78 -6.30 -2.08 -15.68
N THR A 79 -5.08 -1.67 -15.34
CA THR A 79 -3.84 -2.20 -15.92
C THR A 79 -2.75 -2.30 -14.86
N ALA A 80 -1.99 -3.39 -14.86
CA ALA A 80 -0.73 -3.50 -14.12
C ALA A 80 0.31 -4.23 -14.99
N ILE A 81 1.49 -3.62 -15.19
CA ILE A 81 2.63 -4.16 -15.95
C ILE A 81 2.19 -4.98 -17.17
N ASP A 82 1.67 -4.28 -18.19
CA ASP A 82 1.21 -4.85 -19.48
C ASP A 82 0.02 -5.80 -19.46
N ARG A 83 -0.67 -5.95 -18.31
CA ARG A 83 -1.90 -6.74 -18.21
C ARG A 83 -3.11 -5.84 -18.00
N VAL A 84 -3.97 -5.77 -19.01
CA VAL A 84 -5.32 -5.22 -18.88
C VAL A 84 -6.19 -6.23 -18.12
N VAL A 85 -6.89 -5.76 -17.11
CA VAL A 85 -7.96 -6.49 -16.43
C VAL A 85 -9.29 -5.80 -16.74
N GLU A 86 -10.40 -6.50 -16.50
CA GLU A 86 -11.70 -5.84 -16.51
C GLU A 86 -11.73 -4.63 -15.56
N PRO A 87 -12.40 -3.53 -15.92
CA PRO A 87 -12.50 -2.35 -15.08
C PRO A 87 -12.99 -2.66 -13.66
N GLY A 88 -12.21 -2.24 -12.66
CA GLY A 88 -12.50 -2.55 -11.24
C GLY A 88 -11.92 -3.88 -10.76
N GLY A 89 -11.20 -4.62 -11.62
CA GLY A 89 -10.55 -5.88 -11.27
C GLY A 89 -9.27 -5.75 -10.43
N LEU A 90 -8.74 -4.53 -10.25
CA LEU A 90 -7.59 -4.25 -9.37
C LEU A 90 -7.83 -3.08 -8.43
N VAL A 91 -7.23 -3.20 -7.25
CA VAL A 91 -7.03 -2.09 -6.30
C VAL A 91 -5.55 -1.70 -6.36
N ARG A 92 -5.27 -0.43 -6.58
CA ARG A 92 -3.92 0.14 -6.47
C ARG A 92 -3.79 0.83 -5.12
N LEU A 93 -2.70 0.55 -4.42
CA LEU A 93 -2.22 1.31 -3.26
C LEU A 93 -1.00 2.11 -3.68
N ARG A 94 -1.04 3.43 -3.52
CA ARG A 94 0.12 4.30 -3.65
C ARG A 94 0.71 4.58 -2.28
N TRP A 95 2.02 4.41 -2.14
CA TRP A 95 2.71 4.59 -0.88
C TRP A 95 4.19 4.93 -1.06
N THR A 96 4.80 5.51 -0.04
CA THR A 96 6.21 5.87 -0.03
C THR A 96 7.03 4.85 0.76
N ALA A 97 7.97 4.22 0.08
CA ALA A 97 8.95 3.31 0.63
C ALA A 97 10.22 4.08 1.04
N THR A 98 10.54 4.13 2.33
CA THR A 98 11.82 4.69 2.83
C THR A 98 12.86 3.59 3.02
N GLY A 99 13.98 3.67 2.31
CA GLY A 99 15.11 2.76 2.49
C GLY A 99 16.45 3.48 2.48
N ALA A 100 17.55 2.73 2.41
CA ALA A 100 18.91 3.28 2.39
C ALA A 100 19.18 4.25 1.22
N ALA A 101 18.47 4.09 0.10
CA ALA A 101 18.54 4.98 -1.07
C ALA A 101 17.58 6.19 -0.97
N GLY A 102 16.94 6.41 0.18
CA GLY A 102 15.94 7.45 0.39
C GLY A 102 14.50 6.97 0.22
N ALA A 103 13.59 7.94 0.10
CA ALA A 103 12.17 7.73 -0.14
C ALA A 103 11.93 7.41 -1.63
N THR A 104 11.03 6.47 -1.90
CA THR A 104 10.63 6.08 -3.26
C THR A 104 9.13 5.86 -3.27
N ASP A 105 8.42 6.56 -4.16
CA ASP A 105 6.98 6.35 -4.32
C ASP A 105 6.71 5.12 -5.19
N LEU A 106 5.82 4.26 -4.68
CA LEU A 106 5.49 2.96 -5.24
C LEU A 106 3.98 2.83 -5.43
N ASP A 107 3.62 2.09 -6.47
CA ASP A 107 2.25 1.60 -6.69
C ASP A 107 2.25 0.07 -6.51
N THR A 108 1.45 -0.44 -5.57
CA THR A 108 1.22 -1.88 -5.37
C THR A 108 -0.18 -2.24 -5.80
N TYR A 109 -0.29 -3.26 -6.66
CA TYR A 109 -1.55 -3.67 -7.29
C TYR A 109 -2.03 -4.99 -6.70
N PHE A 110 -3.29 -5.01 -6.28
CA PHE A 110 -3.95 -6.17 -5.71
C PHE A 110 -5.13 -6.61 -6.55
N ARG A 111 -5.34 -7.93 -6.60
CA ARG A 111 -6.60 -8.53 -7.03
C ARG A 111 -7.23 -9.24 -5.84
N PHE A 112 -8.32 -8.69 -5.32
CA PHE A 112 -9.11 -9.31 -4.26
C PHE A 112 -10.24 -10.14 -4.89
N PRO A 113 -10.36 -11.45 -4.59
CA PRO A 113 -11.49 -12.27 -5.03
C PRO A 113 -12.82 -11.73 -4.51
N GLU A 114 -12.82 -11.23 -3.27
CA GLU A 114 -13.98 -10.67 -2.60
C GLU A 114 -13.63 -9.36 -1.89
N GLY A 115 -14.59 -8.46 -1.75
CA GLY A 115 -14.43 -7.27 -0.91
C GLY A 115 -13.47 -6.19 -1.43
N GLY A 116 -13.01 -6.24 -2.69
CA GLY A 116 -12.05 -5.26 -3.23
C GLY A 116 -12.51 -3.80 -3.15
N GLY A 117 -13.82 -3.55 -3.25
CA GLY A 117 -14.40 -2.22 -3.03
C GLY A 117 -14.24 -1.72 -1.58
N ALA A 118 -14.45 -2.61 -0.61
CA ALA A 118 -14.29 -2.32 0.82
C ALA A 118 -12.80 -2.15 1.18
N ALA A 119 -11.92 -3.02 0.65
CA ALA A 119 -10.48 -2.90 0.81
C ALA A 119 -9.98 -1.52 0.34
N ARG A 120 -10.37 -1.11 -0.87
CA ARG A 120 -10.04 0.23 -1.40
C ARG A 120 -10.57 1.34 -0.49
N SER A 121 -11.82 1.23 -0.02
CA SER A 121 -12.41 2.24 0.87
C SER A 121 -11.65 2.37 2.19
N ALA A 122 -11.22 1.25 2.78
CA ALA A 122 -10.42 1.27 4.00
C ALA A 122 -9.04 1.90 3.80
N LEU A 123 -8.37 1.57 2.68
CA LEU A 123 -7.10 2.18 2.29
C LEU A 123 -7.22 3.70 2.06
N GLN A 124 -8.30 4.15 1.43
CA GLN A 124 -8.60 5.58 1.26
C GLN A 124 -8.85 6.29 2.61
N GLY A 125 -9.43 5.59 3.58
CA GLY A 125 -9.61 6.12 4.93
C GLY A 125 -8.29 6.48 5.64
N LEU A 126 -7.17 5.86 5.26
CA LEU A 126 -5.85 6.19 5.81
C LEU A 126 -5.36 7.56 5.36
N THR A 127 -5.61 7.96 4.11
CA THR A 127 -5.19 9.27 3.64
C THR A 127 -6.02 10.36 4.30
N THR A 128 -7.35 10.24 4.29
CA THR A 128 -8.28 11.24 4.85
C THR A 128 -8.02 11.53 6.34
N LYS A 129 -7.61 10.54 7.13
CA LYS A 129 -7.26 10.74 8.55
C LYS A 129 -5.95 11.51 8.75
N HIS A 130 -5.01 11.39 7.81
CA HIS A 130 -3.72 12.08 7.83
C HIS A 130 -3.77 13.50 7.24
N GLU A 131 -4.86 13.90 6.59
CA GLU A 131 -5.02 15.26 6.01
C GLU A 131 -5.30 16.33 7.09
N HIS A 132 -5.36 15.95 8.37
CA HIS A 132 -5.48 16.89 9.49
C HIS A 132 -4.15 17.59 9.80
N PRO A 133 -4.19 18.89 10.15
CA PRO A 133 -3.22 19.87 9.68
C PRO A 133 -1.89 19.80 10.41
N GLN A 134 -0.83 20.03 9.63
CA GLN A 134 0.45 20.50 10.10
C GLN A 134 0.23 21.78 10.92
N THR A 135 0.28 21.67 12.26
CA THR A 135 0.29 22.82 13.16
C THR A 135 1.46 23.71 12.75
N ALA A 136 1.14 24.87 12.20
CA ALA A 136 2.08 25.96 12.01
C ALA A 136 2.56 26.41 13.39
N GLY A 137 3.68 25.86 13.83
CA GLY A 137 4.47 26.35 14.96
C GLY A 137 5.29 27.55 14.50
N GLU A 138 4.75 28.73 14.78
CA GLU A 138 5.43 29.89 15.35
C GLU A 138 6.92 30.09 15.04
N GLY A 139 7.21 31.14 14.27
CA GLY A 139 8.52 31.77 14.17
C GLY A 139 8.35 33.29 14.30
N THR A 140 8.27 33.75 15.54
CA THR A 140 8.45 35.16 15.92
C THR A 140 9.89 35.59 15.62
N ASN A 141 10.07 36.63 14.81
CA ASN A 141 10.92 37.80 15.11
C ASN A 141 10.66 38.93 14.12
#